data_AF-A0A2V6KYR8-F1
#
_entry.id   AF-A0A2V6KYR8-F1
#
_cell.length_a   1.000
_cell.length_b   1.000
_cell.length_c   1.000
_cell.angle_alpha   90.00
_cell.angle_beta   90.00
_cell.angle_gamma   90.00
#
_symmetry.space_group_name_H-M   'P 1'
#
loop_
_entity.id
_entity.type
_entity.pdbx_description
1 polymer ?
#
loop_
_entity_poly.entity_id
_entity_poly.type
_entity_poly.pdbx_seq_one_letter_code
_entity_poly.pdbx_strand_id
1 'polypeptide(L)'
;VMENRDLLQGEWKKLVCEDLILPCFKITKLEAVGRRMKRNYMFIFILILIGWLTKIFLHASAPITDVVSFYHALRIGHIPSWFVAMVFVGTFISVISITIYVSKRSSGEISEFGTHRSLWRI
;
A
#
# COMPACT_ATOMS: atom_id res chain seq x y z
N VAL A 1 19.71 23.84 -37.32
CA VAL A 1 18.74 23.30 -36.34
C VAL A 1 18.03 24.49 -35.72
N MET A 2 16.85 24.84 -36.23
CA MET A 2 16.03 25.94 -35.70
C MET A 2 15.22 25.37 -34.53
N GLU A 3 15.68 25.65 -33.31
CA GLU A 3 14.97 25.28 -32.08
C GLU A 3 13.72 26.15 -31.96
N ASN A 4 12.55 25.53 -32.08
CA ASN A 4 11.24 26.18 -32.14
C ASN A 4 10.85 26.69 -30.73
N ARG A 5 11.44 27.81 -30.30
CA ARG A 5 11.27 28.38 -28.95
C ARG A 5 9.92 29.07 -28.74
N ASP A 6 9.19 29.38 -29.80
CA ASP A 6 7.89 30.06 -29.71
C ASP A 6 6.77 29.12 -29.22
N LEU A 7 6.86 27.83 -29.54
CA LEU A 7 5.94 26.80 -29.02
C LEU A 7 6.09 26.59 -27.50
N LEU A 8 7.22 26.99 -26.91
CA LEU A 8 7.49 26.93 -25.47
C LEU A 8 7.00 28.17 -24.70
N GLN A 9 6.35 29.16 -25.33
CA GLN A 9 6.01 30.40 -24.62
C GLN A 9 4.53 30.59 -24.29
N GLY A 10 3.62 29.80 -24.87
CA GLY A 10 2.18 30.13 -24.80
C GLY A 10 1.44 29.62 -23.56
N GLU A 11 1.41 28.31 -23.33
CA GLU A 11 0.35 27.72 -22.49
C GLU A 11 0.88 26.96 -21.26
N TRP A 12 1.99 26.21 -21.39
CA TRP A 12 2.50 25.40 -20.27
C TRP A 12 3.03 26.26 -19.12
N LYS A 13 3.67 27.40 -19.43
CA LYS A 13 4.23 28.31 -18.42
C LYS A 13 3.12 28.98 -17.61
N LYS A 14 2.00 29.29 -18.26
CA LYS A 14 0.79 29.82 -17.62
C LYS A 14 0.14 28.75 -16.74
N LEU A 15 -0.02 27.52 -17.24
CA LEU A 15 -0.51 26.38 -16.46
C LEU A 15 0.35 26.10 -15.21
N VAL A 16 1.68 26.16 -15.34
CA VAL A 16 2.61 25.98 -14.20
C VAL A 16 2.51 27.15 -13.20
N CYS A 17 2.43 28.40 -13.67
CA CYS A 17 2.20 29.55 -12.79
C CYS A 17 0.86 29.45 -12.07
N GLU A 18 -0.21 29.02 -12.75
CA GLU A 18 -1.54 28.82 -12.17
C GLU A 18 -1.51 27.76 -11.06
N ASP A 19 -0.82 26.63 -11.30
CA ASP A 19 -0.65 25.54 -10.31
C ASP A 19 0.23 25.97 -9.12
N LEU A 20 1.17 26.91 -9.33
CA LEU A 20 1.98 27.52 -8.27
C LEU A 20 1.18 28.51 -7.41
N ILE A 21 0.29 29.30 -8.03
CA ILE A 21 -0.54 30.29 -7.34
C ILE A 21 -1.69 29.60 -6.58
N LEU A 22 -2.23 28.52 -7.14
CA LEU A 22 -3.31 27.72 -6.56
C LEU A 22 -2.88 26.26 -6.41
N PRO A 23 -2.11 25.89 -5.37
CA PRO A 23 -1.65 24.52 -5.17
C PRO A 23 -2.86 23.59 -4.97
N CYS A 24 -3.27 22.91 -6.04
CA CYS A 24 -4.35 21.95 -6.03
C CYS A 24 -3.76 20.54 -5.90
N PHE A 25 -3.99 19.89 -4.76
CA PHE A 25 -3.67 18.47 -4.62
C PHE A 25 -4.57 17.63 -5.54
N LYS A 26 -4.08 17.30 -6.74
CA LYS A 26 -4.78 16.43 -7.72
C LYS A 26 -5.00 15.00 -7.22
N ILE A 27 -4.24 14.59 -6.21
CA ILE A 27 -4.28 13.25 -5.64
C ILE A 27 -5.02 13.31 -4.30
N THR A 28 -6.01 12.45 -4.15
CA THR A 28 -6.74 12.34 -2.88
C THR A 28 -5.83 11.82 -1.76
N LYS A 29 -6.05 12.25 -0.51
CA LYS A 29 -5.24 11.82 0.65
C LYS A 29 -5.11 10.29 0.74
N LEU A 30 -6.20 9.56 0.47
CA LEU A 30 -6.23 8.09 0.48
C LEU A 30 -5.38 7.46 -0.62
N GLU A 31 -5.31 8.09 -1.79
CA GLU A 31 -4.50 7.62 -2.91
C GLU A 31 -3.01 7.87 -2.66
N ALA A 32 -2.65 9.01 -2.10
CA ALA A 32 -1.27 9.29 -1.68
C ALA A 32 -0.80 8.31 -0.59
N VAL A 33 -1.65 7.98 0.38
CA VAL A 33 -1.38 6.96 1.40
C VAL A 33 -1.23 5.58 0.76
N GLY A 34 -2.12 5.21 -0.17
CA GLY A 34 -2.05 3.93 -0.86
C GLY A 34 -0.76 3.72 -1.63
N ARG A 35 -0.29 4.73 -2.36
CA ARG A 35 0.99 4.68 -3.09
C ARG A 35 2.17 4.43 -2.15
N ARG A 36 2.19 5.05 -0.97
CA ARG A 36 3.23 4.81 0.05
C ARG A 36 3.11 3.42 0.67
N MET A 37 1.88 2.96 0.91
CA MET A 37 1.63 1.67 1.56
C MET A 37 2.14 0.49 0.72
N LYS A 38 1.89 0.52 -0.59
CA LYS A 38 2.34 -0.52 -1.52
C LYS A 38 3.87 -0.66 -1.58
N ARG A 39 4.59 0.47 -1.60
CA ARG A 39 6.04 0.46 -1.86
C ARG A 39 6.89 0.24 -0.60
N ASN A 40 6.44 0.73 0.54
CA ASN A 40 7.25 0.73 1.78
C ASN A 40 6.61 -0.07 2.92
N TYR A 41 5.33 0.11 3.17
CA TYR A 41 4.71 -0.41 4.39
C TYR A 41 4.26 -1.88 4.28
N MET A 42 4.00 -2.39 3.07
CA MET A 42 3.62 -3.80 2.86
C MET A 42 4.66 -4.76 3.47
N PHE A 43 5.94 -4.52 3.24
CA PHE A 43 7.01 -5.36 3.79
C PHE A 43 7.08 -5.30 5.31
N ILE A 44 6.89 -4.12 5.90
CA ILE A 44 6.90 -3.94 7.36
C ILE A 44 5.75 -4.73 7.99
N PHE A 45 4.54 -4.66 7.43
CA PHE A 45 3.41 -5.45 7.92
C PHE A 45 3.66 -6.95 7.80
N ILE A 46 4.21 -7.42 6.68
CA ILE A 46 4.56 -8.84 6.51
C ILE A 46 5.56 -9.29 7.58
N LEU A 47 6.62 -8.52 7.82
CA LEU A 47 7.62 -8.86 8.83
C LEU A 47 7.02 -8.89 10.25
N ILE A 48 6.14 -7.93 10.58
CA ILE A 48 5.45 -7.92 11.87
C ILE A 48 4.55 -9.14 12.03
N LEU A 49 3.79 -9.52 10.99
CA LEU A 49 2.91 -10.68 11.01
C LEU A 49 3.71 -11.98 11.16
N ILE A 50 4.84 -12.10 10.46
CA ILE A 50 5.75 -13.24 10.61
C ILE A 50 6.32 -13.29 12.03
N GLY A 51 6.83 -12.17 12.55
CA GLY A 51 7.36 -12.11 13.92
C GLY A 51 6.32 -12.48 14.96
N TRP A 52 5.07 -12.06 14.76
CA TRP A 52 3.97 -12.44 15.64
C TRP A 52 3.63 -13.94 15.54
N LEU A 53 3.58 -14.50 14.33
CA LEU A 53 3.43 -15.95 14.13
C LEU A 53 4.55 -16.72 14.84
N THR A 54 5.81 -16.35 14.63
CA THR A 54 6.96 -16.98 15.31
C THR A 54 6.82 -16.90 16.83
N LYS A 55 6.36 -15.78 17.37
CA LYS A 55 6.11 -15.63 18.81
C LYS A 55 5.01 -16.58 19.32
N ILE A 56 3.96 -16.82 18.54
CA ILE A 56 2.91 -17.78 18.87
C ILE A 56 3.48 -19.21 18.85
N PHE A 57 4.25 -19.56 17.82
CA PHE A 57 4.88 -20.87 17.70
C PHE A 57 5.88 -21.15 18.84
N LEU A 58 6.71 -20.16 19.23
CA LEU A 58 7.67 -20.31 20.33
C LEU A 58 7.01 -20.42 21.70
N HIS A 59 5.82 -19.83 21.89
CA HIS A 59 5.09 -19.89 23.16
C HIS A 59 4.07 -21.03 23.21
N ALA A 60 4.00 -21.86 22.17
CA ALA A 60 3.11 -23.02 22.14
C ALA A 60 3.59 -24.06 23.17
N SER A 61 2.81 -24.25 24.23
CA SER A 61 3.14 -25.21 25.30
C SER A 61 2.90 -26.68 24.90
N ALA A 62 2.23 -26.93 23.78
CA ALA A 62 1.91 -28.26 23.27
C ALA A 62 2.20 -28.34 21.75
N PRO A 63 2.54 -29.53 21.22
CA PRO A 63 2.75 -29.71 19.79
C PRO A 63 1.49 -29.36 19.01
N ILE A 64 1.64 -28.49 18.01
CA ILE A 64 0.54 -28.01 17.17
C ILE A 64 0.23 -29.07 16.12
N THR A 65 -0.68 -29.98 16.43
CA THR A 65 -1.18 -31.01 15.49
C THR A 65 -2.43 -30.55 14.73
N ASP A 66 -3.20 -29.62 15.32
CA ASP A 66 -4.52 -29.23 14.83
C ASP A 66 -4.78 -27.72 14.98
N VAL A 67 -5.74 -27.21 14.19
CA VAL A 67 -6.21 -25.80 14.26
C VAL A 67 -6.78 -25.44 15.64
N VAL A 68 -7.33 -26.43 16.35
CA VAL A 68 -7.82 -26.28 17.72
C VAL A 68 -6.65 -26.11 18.70
N SER A 69 -5.58 -26.89 18.52
CA SER A 69 -4.34 -26.77 19.28
C SER A 69 -3.65 -25.42 19.05
N PHE A 70 -3.72 -24.88 17.83
CA PHE A 70 -3.26 -23.52 17.52
C PHE A 70 -4.07 -22.45 18.29
N TYR A 71 -5.40 -22.58 18.35
CA TYR A 71 -6.25 -21.67 19.11
C TYR A 71 -5.96 -21.70 20.63
N HIS A 72 -5.64 -22.88 21.18
CA HIS A 72 -5.20 -22.99 22.57
C HIS A 72 -3.80 -22.39 22.79
N ALA A 73 -2.88 -22.53 21.83
CA ALA A 73 -1.55 -21.92 21.87
C ALA A 73 -1.58 -20.38 21.82
N LEU A 74 -2.69 -19.79 21.35
CA LEU A 74 -2.89 -18.33 21.37
C LEU A 74 -3.09 -17.75 22.79
N ARG A 75 -3.30 -18.59 23.80
CA ARG A 75 -3.51 -18.11 25.17
C ARG A 75 -2.21 -17.54 25.73
N ILE A 76 -2.22 -16.25 26.05
CA ILE A 76 -1.11 -15.56 26.71
C ILE A 76 -1.50 -15.33 28.17
N GLY A 77 -1.00 -16.18 29.07
CA GLY A 77 -1.25 -16.09 30.51
C GLY A 77 -2.74 -16.00 30.88
N HIS A 78 -3.14 -14.85 31.43
CA HIS A 78 -4.52 -14.55 31.88
C HIS A 78 -5.44 -14.04 30.76
N ILE A 79 -4.93 -13.73 29.57
CA ILE A 79 -5.74 -13.20 28.47
C ILE A 79 -6.44 -14.36 27.75
N PRO A 80 -7.77 -14.30 27.55
CA PRO A 80 -8.51 -15.35 26.85
C PRO A 80 -8.07 -15.46 25.39
N SER A 81 -7.93 -16.70 24.89
CA SER A 81 -7.48 -17.01 23.53
C SER A 81 -8.39 -16.41 22.44
N TRP A 82 -9.70 -16.34 22.69
CA TRP A 82 -10.68 -15.66 21.82
C TRP A 82 -10.28 -14.24 21.47
N PHE A 83 -9.85 -13.46 22.47
CA PHE A 83 -9.52 -12.06 22.28
C PHE A 83 -8.28 -11.90 21.40
N VAL A 84 -7.25 -12.70 21.66
CA VAL A 84 -6.02 -12.72 20.88
C VAL A 84 -6.30 -13.15 19.44
N ALA A 85 -7.17 -14.16 19.25
CA ALA A 85 -7.58 -14.63 17.93
C ALA A 85 -8.34 -13.55 17.16
N MET A 86 -9.26 -12.83 17.82
CA MET A 86 -9.99 -11.70 17.24
C MET A 86 -9.05 -10.59 16.77
N VAL A 87 -8.07 -10.20 17.59
CA VAL A 87 -7.10 -9.16 17.22
C VAL A 87 -6.22 -9.65 16.06
N PHE A 88 -5.76 -10.91 16.10
CA PHE A 88 -4.95 -11.50 15.04
C PHE A 88 -5.70 -11.53 13.70
N VAL A 89 -6.91 -12.07 13.67
CA VAL A 89 -7.74 -12.11 12.47
C VAL A 89 -8.10 -10.69 12.01
N GLY A 90 -8.46 -9.80 12.94
CA GLY A 90 -8.77 -8.40 12.65
C GLY A 90 -7.61 -7.65 12.00
N THR A 91 -6.38 -7.85 12.47
CA THR A 91 -5.19 -7.26 11.84
C THR A 91 -4.93 -7.83 10.45
N PHE A 92 -5.06 -9.14 10.25
CA PHE A 92 -4.94 -9.77 8.93
C PHE A 92 -5.97 -9.24 7.93
N ILE A 93 -7.26 -9.21 8.34
CA ILE A 93 -8.34 -8.67 7.51
C ILE A 93 -8.07 -7.20 7.18
N SER A 94 -7.71 -6.39 8.17
CA SER A 94 -7.39 -4.97 7.96
C SER A 94 -6.27 -4.79 6.93
N VAL A 95 -5.13 -5.48 7.10
CA VAL A 95 -4.00 -5.39 6.17
C VAL A 95 -4.40 -5.83 4.76
N ILE A 96 -5.14 -6.93 4.63
CA ILE A 96 -5.63 -7.44 3.33
C ILE A 96 -6.60 -6.45 2.70
N SER A 97 -7.60 -5.97 3.44
CA SER A 97 -8.59 -5.01 2.97
C SER A 97 -7.94 -3.71 2.50
N ILE A 98 -6.98 -3.17 3.27
CA ILE A 98 -6.28 -1.95 2.86
C ILE A 98 -5.40 -2.24 1.63
N THR A 99 -4.73 -3.39 1.57
CA THR A 99 -3.93 -3.79 0.39
C THR A 99 -4.79 -3.87 -0.87
N ILE A 100 -5.95 -4.52 -0.80
CA ILE A 100 -6.90 -4.63 -1.91
C ILE A 100 -7.45 -3.26 -2.30
N TYR A 101 -7.85 -2.45 -1.33
CA TYR A 101 -8.36 -1.09 -1.56
C TYR A 101 -7.33 -0.24 -2.31
N VAL A 102 -6.08 -0.30 -1.89
CA VAL A 102 -4.95 0.38 -2.53
C VAL A 102 -4.68 -0.16 -3.93
N SER A 103 -4.70 -1.49 -4.11
CA SER A 103 -4.46 -2.11 -5.43
C SER A 103 -5.53 -1.71 -6.45
N LYS A 104 -6.80 -1.69 -6.06
CA LYS A 104 -7.91 -1.32 -6.96
C LYS A 104 -7.88 0.16 -7.33
N ARG A 105 -7.49 1.04 -6.41
CA ARG A 105 -7.50 2.50 -6.61
C ARG A 105 -6.23 3.02 -7.30
N SER A 106 -5.13 2.28 -7.25
CA SER A 106 -3.85 2.65 -7.87
C SER A 106 -3.73 2.24 -9.35
N SER A 107 -4.73 1.56 -9.93
CA SER A 107 -4.68 1.08 -11.32
C SER A 107 -4.99 2.14 -12.38
N GLY A 108 -5.17 3.41 -11.99
CA GLY A 108 -5.49 4.51 -12.91
C GLY A 108 -4.30 5.22 -13.56
N GLU A 109 -3.05 4.87 -13.22
CA GLU A 109 -1.88 5.69 -13.58
C GLU A 109 -0.80 4.98 -14.41
N ILE A 110 -1.06 3.76 -14.92
CA ILE A 110 -0.11 3.06 -15.80
C ILE A 110 -0.85 2.47 -17.00
N SER A 111 -1.07 3.31 -18.00
CA SER A 111 -1.09 2.88 -19.42
C SER A 111 -0.83 4.03 -20.40
N GLU A 112 -0.92 5.31 -20.01
CA GLU A 112 -0.84 6.40 -20.98
C GLU A 112 0.59 6.87 -21.35
N PHE A 113 1.62 6.50 -20.59
CA PHE A 113 3.01 6.88 -20.92
C PHE A 113 3.69 5.97 -21.97
N GLY A 114 3.05 4.88 -22.39
CA GLY A 114 3.64 3.91 -23.34
C GLY A 114 3.39 4.21 -24.82
N THR A 115 2.33 4.95 -25.16
CA THR A 115 1.83 4.98 -26.55
C THR A 115 2.37 6.15 -27.38
N HIS A 116 2.98 7.16 -26.76
CA HIS A 116 3.44 8.36 -27.47
C HIS A 116 4.94 8.35 -27.86
N ARG A 117 5.61 7.18 -27.81
CA ARG A 117 7.01 7.05 -28.23
C ARG A 117 7.20 6.86 -29.75
N SER A 118 6.13 6.64 -30.51
CA SER A 118 6.20 6.45 -31.96
C SER A 118 6.16 7.74 -32.77
N LEU A 119 5.86 8.89 -32.15
CA LEU A 119 5.75 10.20 -32.82
C LEU A 119 7.06 11.01 -32.87
N TRP A 120 8.17 10.47 -32.36
CA TRP A 120 9.48 11.14 -32.34
C TRP A 120 10.48 10.56 -33.34
N ARG A 121 9.99 9.92 -34.42
CA ARG A 121 10.84 9.61 -35.58
C ARG A 121 10.68 10.72 -36.62
N ILE A 122 11.45 11.79 -36.42
CA ILE A 122 11.85 12.75 -37.47
C ILE A 122 13.35 12.96 -37.30
#